data_AF-A0A946LIT8-F1
#
_entry.id   AF-A0A946LIT8-F1
#
_cell.length_a   1.000
_cell.length_b   1.000
_cell.length_c   1.000
_cell.angle_alpha   90.00
_cell.angle_beta   90.00
_cell.angle_gamma   90.00
#
_symmetry.space_group_name_H-M   'P 1'
#
loop_
_entity.id
_entity.type
_entity.pdbx_description
1 polymer ?
#
loop_
_entity_poly.entity_id
_entity_poly.type
_entity_poly.pdbx_seq_one_letter_code
_entity_poly.pdbx_strand_id
1 'polypeptide(L)'
;TSELTEQQQKTVRLVYRTSLVPVFILTILYIFKIIPNWVISVYIISFLLCAFGWEIWFTYGIWGGLSVNDRRPKALNRAIPQNINWILNSLADAASICLVGLLLVWAFYGFNLTPFTSWHWGAFTILFVWFVGQNIYVEAIVYRDQLDEEKPLSWGPLSPGGPWWNPTIFKINGQAIKFQTQIPWVLMTPIFYWVVLILVR
;
A
#
# COMPACT_ATOMS: atom_id res chain seq x y z
N THR A 1 1.15 26.11 -18.95
CA THR A 1 1.64 24.79 -18.49
C THR A 1 2.05 24.92 -17.05
N SER A 2 1.25 24.42 -16.08
CA SER A 2 1.67 24.51 -14.67
C SER A 2 2.73 23.47 -14.38
N GLU A 3 3.88 23.90 -13.88
CA GLU A 3 4.95 23.00 -13.43
C GLU A 3 4.58 22.32 -12.11
N LEU A 4 5.25 21.20 -11.79
CA LEU A 4 5.09 20.52 -10.50
C LEU A 4 5.66 21.39 -9.38
N THR A 5 4.92 21.55 -8.28
CA THR A 5 5.46 22.15 -7.05
C THR A 5 6.57 21.27 -6.46
N GLU A 6 7.45 21.83 -5.64
CA GLU A 6 8.55 21.05 -5.01
C GLU A 6 8.01 19.84 -4.23
N GLN A 7 6.88 20.01 -3.52
CA GLN A 7 6.23 18.92 -2.80
C GLN A 7 5.71 17.84 -3.74
N GLN A 8 5.06 18.22 -4.84
CA GLN A 8 4.60 17.25 -5.84
C GLN A 8 5.77 16.48 -6.47
N GLN A 9 6.91 17.14 -6.74
CA GLN A 9 8.12 16.48 -7.22
C GLN A 9 8.68 15.48 -6.20
N LYS A 10 8.66 15.80 -4.89
CA LYS A 10 9.04 14.87 -3.83
C LYS A 10 8.13 13.65 -3.82
N THR A 11 6.81 13.84 -3.91
CA THR A 11 5.87 12.73 -3.96
C THR A 11 6.06 11.86 -5.20
N VAL A 12 6.23 12.46 -6.39
CA VAL A 12 6.50 11.71 -7.62
C VAL A 12 7.75 10.85 -7.47
N ARG A 13 8.86 11.44 -7.01
CA ARG A 13 10.10 10.70 -6.78
C ARG A 13 9.93 9.58 -5.76
N LEU A 14 9.18 9.83 -4.69
CA LEU A 14 8.91 8.83 -3.66
C LEU A 14 8.14 7.65 -4.25
N VAL A 15 7.00 7.89 -4.91
CA VAL A 15 6.15 6.83 -5.50
C VAL A 15 6.96 5.95 -6.45
N TYR A 16 7.71 6.54 -7.38
CA TYR A 16 8.55 5.78 -8.31
C TYR A 16 9.67 5.00 -7.61
N ARG A 17 10.29 5.56 -6.58
CA ARG A 17 11.36 4.87 -5.84
C ARG A 17 10.81 3.71 -5.02
N THR A 18 9.73 3.91 -4.28
CA THR A 18 9.11 2.88 -3.44
C THR A 18 8.44 1.79 -4.28
N SER A 19 8.04 2.08 -5.52
CA SER A 19 7.52 1.06 -6.42
C SER A 19 8.63 0.29 -7.15
N LEU A 20 9.66 0.96 -7.67
CA LEU A 20 10.63 0.33 -8.58
C LEU A 20 11.87 -0.22 -7.89
N VAL A 21 12.43 0.48 -6.89
CA VAL A 21 13.68 0.04 -6.25
C VAL A 21 13.51 -1.29 -5.51
N PRO A 22 12.46 -1.51 -4.70
CA PRO A 22 12.25 -2.80 -4.05
C PRO A 22 12.00 -3.93 -5.03
N VAL A 23 11.29 -3.68 -6.14
CA VAL A 23 11.05 -4.67 -7.19
C VAL A 23 12.36 -5.05 -7.89
N PHE A 24 13.22 -4.07 -8.16
CA PHE A 24 14.54 -4.32 -8.71
C PHE A 24 15.42 -5.16 -7.76
N ILE A 25 15.46 -4.79 -6.47
CA ILE A 25 16.17 -5.56 -5.44
C ILE A 25 15.61 -6.99 -5.37
N LEU A 26 14.29 -7.14 -5.29
CA LEU A 26 13.62 -8.43 -5.23
C LEU A 26 13.98 -9.32 -6.43
N THR A 27 14.01 -8.72 -7.62
CA THR A 27 14.37 -9.40 -8.87
C THR A 27 15.81 -9.91 -8.82
N ILE A 28 16.75 -9.07 -8.37
CA ILE A 28 18.15 -9.47 -8.16
C ILE A 28 18.22 -10.64 -7.16
N LEU A 29 17.61 -10.50 -5.99
CA LEU A 29 17.63 -11.53 -4.94
C LEU A 29 17.07 -12.88 -5.45
N TYR A 30 16.05 -12.83 -6.30
CA TYR A 30 15.46 -14.02 -6.91
C TYR A 30 16.36 -14.67 -7.96
N ILE A 31 16.93 -13.88 -8.88
CA ILE A 31 17.84 -14.36 -9.93
C ILE A 31 19.05 -15.04 -9.30
N PHE A 32 19.61 -14.44 -8.24
CA PHE A 32 20.74 -15.00 -7.51
C PHE A 32 20.36 -16.07 -6.48
N LYS A 33 19.10 -16.52 -6.44
CA LYS A 33 18.61 -17.58 -5.54
C LYS A 33 18.87 -17.31 -4.05
N ILE A 34 18.93 -16.04 -3.65
CA ILE A 34 19.19 -15.61 -2.26
C ILE A 34 17.91 -15.74 -1.41
N ILE A 35 16.75 -15.56 -2.03
CA ILE A 35 15.44 -15.68 -1.37
C ILE A 35 14.71 -16.95 -1.83
N PRO A 36 13.88 -17.56 -0.97
CA PRO A 36 13.09 -18.72 -1.34
C PRO A 36 11.94 -18.33 -2.29
N ASN A 37 11.53 -19.28 -3.14
CA ASN A 37 10.51 -19.04 -4.17
C ASN A 37 9.16 -18.54 -3.61
N TRP A 38 8.78 -18.99 -2.40
CA TRP A 38 7.52 -18.58 -1.79
C TRP A 38 7.44 -17.07 -1.54
N VAL A 39 8.57 -16.38 -1.37
CA VAL A 39 8.60 -14.91 -1.22
C VAL A 39 8.12 -14.23 -2.50
N ILE A 40 8.47 -14.78 -3.66
CA ILE A 40 7.98 -14.28 -4.96
C ILE A 40 6.48 -14.54 -5.12
N SER A 41 6.01 -15.72 -4.71
CA SER A 41 4.57 -16.01 -4.71
C SER A 41 3.80 -15.05 -3.79
N VAL A 42 4.31 -14.78 -2.59
CA VAL A 42 3.76 -13.79 -1.66
C VAL A 42 3.71 -12.40 -2.28
N TYR A 43 4.79 -11.97 -2.93
CA TYR A 43 4.85 -10.69 -3.63
C TYR A 43 3.80 -10.57 -4.74
N ILE A 44 3.69 -11.58 -5.62
CA ILE A 44 2.72 -11.58 -6.73
C ILE A 44 1.30 -11.53 -6.18
N ILE A 45 0.97 -12.35 -5.19
CA ILE A 45 -0.37 -12.37 -4.60
C ILE A 45 -0.67 -11.04 -3.89
N SER A 46 0.30 -10.47 -3.18
CA SER A 46 0.15 -9.16 -2.54
C SER A 46 -0.12 -8.05 -3.55
N PHE A 47 0.60 -8.06 -4.68
CA PHE A 47 0.34 -7.12 -5.78
C PHE A 47 -1.09 -7.23 -6.29
N LEU A 48 -1.58 -8.46 -6.52
CA LEU A 48 -2.95 -8.68 -6.99
C LEU A 48 -3.98 -8.26 -5.94
N LEU A 49 -3.74 -8.53 -4.65
CA LEU A 49 -4.61 -8.11 -3.55
C LEU A 49 -4.68 -6.58 -3.44
N CYS A 50 -3.56 -5.86 -3.56
CA CYS A 50 -3.57 -4.40 -3.54
C CYS A 50 -4.28 -3.83 -4.78
N ALA A 51 -3.94 -4.35 -5.96
CA ALA A 51 -4.51 -3.93 -7.24
C ALA A 51 -6.03 -4.07 -7.27
N PHE A 52 -6.54 -5.29 -7.02
CA PHE A 52 -7.97 -5.58 -7.08
C PHE A 52 -8.72 -5.21 -5.80
N GLY A 53 -8.04 -5.17 -4.66
CA GLY A 53 -8.64 -4.83 -3.37
C GLY A 53 -8.99 -3.36 -3.24
N TRP A 54 -8.15 -2.46 -3.75
CA TRP A 54 -8.44 -1.02 -3.70
C TRP A 54 -7.78 -0.16 -4.78
N GLU A 55 -6.56 -0.46 -5.26
CA GLU A 55 -5.81 0.50 -6.09
C GLU A 55 -6.49 0.79 -7.44
N ILE A 56 -7.01 -0.22 -8.12
CA ILE A 56 -7.76 -0.03 -9.37
C ILE A 56 -9.01 0.82 -9.11
N TRP A 57 -9.75 0.48 -8.06
CA TRP A 57 -11.00 1.18 -7.72
C TRP A 57 -10.75 2.64 -7.37
N PHE A 58 -9.77 2.91 -6.50
CA PHE A 58 -9.38 4.25 -6.09
C PHE A 58 -8.81 5.06 -7.25
N THR A 59 -8.07 4.41 -8.16
CA THR A 59 -7.44 5.06 -9.31
C THR A 59 -8.49 5.49 -10.33
N TYR A 60 -9.44 4.62 -10.65
CA TYR A 60 -10.44 4.89 -11.69
C TYR A 60 -11.71 5.55 -11.17
N GLY A 61 -11.96 5.55 -9.85
CA GLY A 61 -13.21 6.10 -9.32
C GLY A 61 -14.42 5.23 -9.67
N ILE A 62 -14.24 3.90 -9.71
CA ILE A 62 -15.19 2.98 -10.36
C ILE A 62 -16.59 3.04 -9.72
N TRP A 63 -16.67 3.18 -8.40
CA TRP A 63 -17.96 3.18 -7.71
C TRP A 63 -18.01 4.16 -6.54
N GLY A 64 -18.82 5.21 -6.69
CA GLY A 64 -19.13 6.18 -5.64
C GLY A 64 -18.07 7.26 -5.36
N GLY A 65 -16.87 7.14 -5.93
CA GLY A 65 -15.78 8.10 -5.72
C GLY A 65 -15.23 8.70 -7.00
N LEU A 66 -14.33 9.67 -6.86
CA LEU A 66 -13.70 10.36 -7.99
C LEU A 66 -12.46 9.61 -8.48
N SER A 67 -12.22 9.69 -9.80
CA SER A 67 -11.00 9.18 -10.40
C SER A 67 -9.78 9.95 -9.90
N VAL A 68 -8.60 9.34 -9.97
CA VAL A 68 -7.37 10.00 -9.56
C VAL A 68 -7.10 11.29 -10.34
N ASN A 69 -7.53 11.33 -11.61
CA ASN A 69 -7.38 12.51 -12.46
C ASN A 69 -8.19 13.71 -11.95
N ASP A 70 -9.35 13.46 -11.35
CA ASP A 70 -10.22 14.49 -10.78
C ASP A 70 -9.78 14.88 -9.36
N ARG A 71 -9.12 13.94 -8.66
CA ARG A 71 -8.63 14.15 -7.30
C ARG A 71 -7.36 14.98 -7.23
N ARG A 72 -6.48 14.89 -8.24
CA ARG A 72 -5.15 15.49 -8.22
C ARG A 72 -4.99 16.67 -9.21
N PRO A 73 -4.03 17.57 -8.99
CA PRO A 73 -3.69 18.62 -9.95
C PRO A 73 -3.22 18.06 -11.30
N LYS A 74 -3.52 18.77 -12.40
CA LYS A 74 -3.15 18.37 -13.78
C LYS A 74 -1.65 18.09 -13.97
N ALA A 75 -0.77 18.83 -13.26
CA ALA A 75 0.67 18.59 -13.31
C ALA A 75 1.04 17.20 -12.76
N LEU A 76 0.41 16.78 -11.66
CA LEU A 76 0.66 15.50 -11.02
C LEU A 76 0.13 14.33 -11.89
N ASN A 77 -1.03 14.49 -12.53
CA ASN A 77 -1.56 13.49 -13.46
C ASN A 77 -0.71 13.31 -14.72
N ARG A 78 0.03 14.34 -15.15
CA ARG A 78 1.01 14.20 -16.24
C ARG A 78 2.25 13.43 -15.79
N ALA A 79 2.68 13.62 -14.54
CA ALA A 79 3.85 12.95 -13.99
C ALA A 79 3.57 11.49 -13.58
N ILE A 80 2.36 11.21 -13.07
CA ILE A 80 1.88 9.87 -12.74
C ILE A 80 0.51 9.69 -13.41
N PRO A 81 0.48 9.21 -14.67
CA PRO A 81 -0.76 8.98 -15.39
C PRO A 81 -1.65 7.96 -14.69
N GLN A 82 -2.97 8.16 -14.75
CA GLN A 82 -3.97 7.28 -14.14
C GLN A 82 -3.75 5.79 -14.46
N ASN A 83 -3.46 5.45 -15.71
CA ASN A 83 -3.25 4.07 -16.14
C ASN A 83 -1.97 3.42 -15.60
N ILE A 84 -1.05 4.24 -15.06
CA ILE A 84 0.20 3.79 -14.42
C ILE A 84 0.07 3.88 -12.90
N ASN A 85 -0.76 4.78 -12.36
CA ASN A 85 -0.89 5.02 -10.93
C ASN A 85 -1.19 3.75 -10.13
N TRP A 86 -2.20 3.00 -10.52
CA TRP A 86 -2.59 1.79 -9.80
C TRP A 86 -1.47 0.74 -9.81
N ILE A 87 -0.69 0.67 -10.90
CA ILE A 87 0.46 -0.23 -11.01
C ILE A 87 1.54 0.19 -10.02
N LEU A 88 1.96 1.46 -10.04
CA LEU A 88 3.03 1.96 -9.17
C LEU A 88 2.67 1.81 -7.69
N ASN A 89 1.44 2.17 -7.32
CA ASN A 89 0.98 2.01 -5.95
C ASN A 89 0.92 0.53 -5.55
N SER A 90 0.34 -0.35 -6.37
CA SER A 90 0.27 -1.78 -6.06
C SER A 90 1.65 -2.42 -5.94
N LEU A 91 2.63 -1.99 -6.76
CA LEU A 91 4.02 -2.41 -6.65
C LEU A 91 4.66 -1.93 -5.34
N ALA A 92 4.43 -0.67 -4.96
CA ALA A 92 4.92 -0.12 -3.71
C ALA A 92 4.29 -0.85 -2.50
N ASP A 93 2.99 -1.07 -2.52
CA ASP A 93 2.27 -1.79 -1.46
C ASP A 93 2.77 -3.23 -1.32
N ALA A 94 2.90 -3.96 -2.44
CA ALA A 94 3.38 -5.34 -2.42
C ALA A 94 4.85 -5.45 -1.98
N ALA A 95 5.74 -4.61 -2.52
CA ALA A 95 7.17 -4.74 -2.25
C ALA A 95 7.62 -3.90 -1.04
N SER A 96 7.37 -2.60 -1.02
CA SER A 96 7.79 -1.72 0.09
C SER A 96 7.03 -1.99 1.38
N ILE A 97 5.76 -2.39 1.32
CA ILE A 97 4.97 -2.58 2.54
C ILE A 97 4.91 -4.04 2.92
N CYS A 98 4.39 -4.91 2.06
CA CYS A 98 4.16 -6.31 2.43
C CYS A 98 5.46 -7.08 2.67
N LEU A 99 6.45 -6.97 1.77
CA LEU A 99 7.73 -7.66 1.97
C LEU A 99 8.60 -7.05 3.09
N VAL A 100 8.53 -5.74 3.33
CA VAL A 100 9.18 -5.15 4.51
C VAL A 100 8.50 -5.65 5.79
N GLY A 101 7.17 -5.79 5.81
CA GLY A 101 6.46 -6.41 6.92
C GLY A 101 6.95 -7.84 7.19
N LEU A 102 7.11 -8.63 6.13
CA LEU A 102 7.68 -9.98 6.22
C LEU A 102 9.13 -9.96 6.77
N LEU A 103 9.96 -9.03 6.28
CA LEU A 103 11.33 -8.82 6.76
C LEU A 103 11.36 -8.42 8.24
N LEU A 104 10.45 -7.57 8.70
CA LEU A 104 10.34 -7.15 10.10
C LEU A 104 9.97 -8.33 11.00
N VAL A 105 9.00 -9.17 10.59
CA VAL A 105 8.66 -10.40 11.33
C VAL A 105 9.88 -11.33 11.39
N TRP A 106 10.55 -11.56 10.26
CA TRP A 106 11.70 -12.43 10.18
C TRP A 106 12.84 -11.95 11.10
N ALA A 107 13.15 -10.65 11.07
CA ALA A 107 14.16 -10.04 11.92
C ALA A 107 13.78 -10.11 13.42
N PHE A 108 12.53 -9.82 13.78
CA PHE A 108 12.07 -9.84 15.17
C PHE A 108 12.10 -11.25 15.78
N TYR A 109 11.91 -12.28 14.95
CA TYR A 109 12.01 -13.68 15.35
C TYR A 109 13.41 -14.27 15.15
N GLY A 110 14.45 -13.42 15.08
CA GLY A 110 15.84 -13.87 15.01
C GLY A 110 16.17 -14.66 13.74
N PHE A 111 15.58 -14.25 12.62
CA PHE A 111 15.73 -14.89 11.32
C PHE A 111 15.21 -16.34 11.25
N ASN A 112 14.28 -16.69 12.14
CA ASN A 112 13.60 -17.98 12.14
C ASN A 112 12.37 -17.98 11.21
N LEU A 113 12.09 -19.11 10.55
CA LEU A 113 10.92 -19.32 9.70
C LEU A 113 9.68 -19.80 10.46
N THR A 114 9.80 -20.19 11.74
CA THR A 114 8.67 -20.56 12.61
C THR A 114 7.47 -19.60 12.57
N PRO A 115 7.62 -18.26 12.61
CA PRO A 115 6.46 -17.36 12.51
C PRO A 115 5.70 -17.47 11.18
N PHE A 116 6.27 -18.11 10.15
CA PHE A 116 5.64 -18.24 8.83
C PHE A 116 5.07 -19.63 8.55
N THR A 117 5.24 -20.60 9.46
CA THR A 117 4.71 -21.97 9.27
C THR A 117 3.39 -22.22 9.99
N SER A 118 3.09 -21.42 11.02
CA SER A 118 1.84 -21.46 11.77
C SER A 118 1.48 -20.08 12.30
N TRP A 119 0.20 -19.89 12.66
CA TRP A 119 -0.30 -18.60 13.12
C TRP A 119 0.32 -18.21 14.47
N HIS A 120 0.96 -17.05 14.50
CA HIS A 120 1.49 -16.42 15.70
C HIS A 120 0.90 -15.02 15.87
N TRP A 121 0.29 -14.77 17.03
CA TRP A 121 -0.23 -13.44 17.35
C TRP A 121 0.85 -12.36 17.35
N GLY A 122 2.07 -12.68 17.76
CA GLY A 122 3.20 -11.74 17.69
C GLY A 122 3.53 -11.30 16.27
N ALA A 123 3.63 -12.24 15.32
CA ALA A 123 3.84 -11.94 13.91
C ALA A 123 2.68 -11.12 13.32
N PHE A 124 1.43 -11.49 13.65
CA PHE A 124 0.25 -10.72 13.27
C PHE A 124 0.32 -9.28 13.80
N THR A 125 0.66 -9.07 15.07
CA THR A 125 0.76 -7.74 15.67
C THR A 125 1.84 -6.89 15.00
N ILE A 126 3.01 -7.46 14.68
CA ILE A 126 4.08 -6.75 13.95
C ILE A 126 3.55 -6.29 12.58
N LEU A 127 2.91 -7.18 11.83
CA LEU A 127 2.34 -6.86 10.52
C LEU A 127 1.23 -5.81 10.63
N PHE A 128 0.36 -5.91 11.63
CA PHE A 128 -0.74 -4.96 11.85
C PHE A 128 -0.20 -3.56 12.13
N VAL A 129 0.73 -3.45 13.08
CA VAL A 129 1.36 -2.16 13.44
C VAL A 129 2.10 -1.58 12.24
N TRP A 130 2.81 -2.41 11.48
CA TRP A 130 3.51 -1.96 10.28
C TRP A 130 2.53 -1.47 9.19
N PHE A 131 1.54 -2.28 8.81
CA PHE A 131 0.63 -1.97 7.70
C PHE A 131 -0.25 -0.76 7.98
N VAL A 132 -0.79 -0.64 9.18
CA VAL A 132 -1.61 0.51 9.57
C VAL A 132 -0.72 1.73 9.84
N GLY A 133 0.38 1.54 10.56
CA GLY A 133 1.29 2.63 10.93
C GLY A 133 1.93 3.33 9.73
N GLN A 134 2.42 2.56 8.74
CA GLN A 134 2.98 3.14 7.52
C GLN A 134 1.93 3.93 6.73
N ASN A 135 0.69 3.45 6.67
CA ASN A 135 -0.36 4.10 5.90
C ASN A 135 -0.78 5.43 6.54
N ILE A 136 -0.87 5.47 7.88
CA ILE A 136 -1.07 6.71 8.64
C ILE A 136 0.06 7.70 8.33
N TYR A 137 1.32 7.25 8.29
CA TYR A 137 2.46 8.10 7.96
C TYR A 137 2.36 8.66 6.52
N VAL A 138 2.06 7.82 5.54
CA VAL A 138 1.88 8.24 4.14
C VAL A 138 0.75 9.27 4.02
N GLU A 139 -0.39 9.03 4.64
CA GLU A 139 -1.53 9.95 4.58
C GLU A 139 -1.25 11.28 5.30
N ALA A 140 -0.69 11.24 6.51
CA ALA A 140 -0.47 12.44 7.33
C ALA A 140 0.68 13.33 6.84
N ILE A 141 1.69 12.75 6.19
CA ILE A 141 2.96 13.41 5.86
C ILE A 141 3.18 13.52 4.35
N VAL A 142 3.08 12.40 3.62
CA VAL A 142 3.43 12.37 2.19
C VAL A 142 2.34 13.01 1.34
N TYR A 143 1.08 12.71 1.65
CA TYR A 143 -0.06 13.14 0.85
C TYR A 143 -0.85 14.31 1.43
N ARG A 144 -0.35 14.95 2.50
CA ARG A 144 -1.00 16.09 3.16
C ARG A 144 -1.50 17.15 2.17
N ASP A 145 -0.66 17.56 1.23
CA ASP A 145 -0.99 18.64 0.29
C ASP A 145 -1.64 18.14 -1.01
N GLN A 146 -1.97 16.83 -1.08
CA GLN A 146 -2.55 16.18 -2.27
C GLN A 146 -3.95 15.64 -2.02
N LEU A 147 -4.29 15.32 -0.77
CA LEU A 147 -5.58 14.80 -0.39
C LEU A 147 -6.48 15.96 -0.01
N ASP A 148 -7.34 16.32 -0.96
CA ASP A 148 -8.45 17.20 -0.70
C ASP A 148 -9.54 16.42 0.07
N GLU A 149 -9.87 16.87 1.28
CA GLU A 149 -10.85 16.21 2.16
C GLU A 149 -12.25 16.13 1.53
N GLU A 150 -12.54 16.98 0.56
CA GLU A 150 -13.84 17.03 -0.13
C GLU A 150 -13.93 16.03 -1.30
N LYS A 151 -12.82 15.37 -1.67
CA LYS A 151 -12.77 14.53 -2.86
C LYS A 151 -12.87 13.03 -2.51
N PRO A 152 -14.05 12.41 -2.67
CA PRO A 152 -14.31 11.05 -2.19
C PRO A 152 -13.46 10.00 -2.93
N LEU A 153 -12.93 9.06 -2.18
CA LEU A 153 -12.33 7.83 -2.71
C LEU A 153 -13.42 6.84 -3.11
N SER A 154 -13.17 6.03 -4.15
CA SER A 154 -14.09 4.98 -4.58
C SER A 154 -14.24 3.90 -3.50
N TRP A 155 -15.36 3.19 -3.54
CA TRP A 155 -15.47 1.86 -2.93
C TRP A 155 -14.45 0.90 -3.54
N GLY A 156 -13.97 -0.07 -2.77
CA GLY A 156 -13.21 -1.23 -3.26
C GLY A 156 -13.45 -2.47 -2.37
N PRO A 157 -13.12 -3.69 -2.81
CA PRO A 157 -13.33 -4.91 -2.04
C PRO A 157 -12.73 -4.90 -0.63
N LEU A 158 -11.54 -4.31 -0.46
CA LEU A 158 -10.89 -4.15 0.86
C LEU A 158 -11.16 -2.76 1.47
N SER A 159 -11.98 -1.94 0.83
CA SER A 159 -12.52 -0.69 1.38
C SER A 159 -14.06 -0.69 1.30
N PRO A 160 -14.73 -1.64 2.00
CA PRO A 160 -16.13 -1.96 1.75
C PRO A 160 -17.12 -0.87 2.18
N GLY A 161 -16.73 0.01 3.11
CA GLY A 161 -17.56 1.15 3.50
C GLY A 161 -17.69 2.21 2.40
N GLY A 162 -16.73 2.23 1.46
CA GLY A 162 -16.67 3.21 0.39
C GLY A 162 -16.75 4.66 0.90
N PRO A 163 -17.14 5.60 0.04
CA PRO A 163 -17.32 6.99 0.44
C PRO A 163 -18.57 7.22 1.31
N TRP A 164 -19.46 6.25 1.43
CA TRP A 164 -20.71 6.37 2.21
C TRP A 164 -20.47 6.25 3.72
N TRP A 165 -19.51 5.42 4.15
CA TRP A 165 -19.13 5.30 5.55
C TRP A 165 -17.63 5.54 5.71
N ASN A 166 -17.27 6.83 5.78
CA ASN A 166 -15.88 7.27 5.90
C ASN A 166 -15.67 8.30 7.03
N PRO A 167 -15.87 7.92 8.30
CA PRO A 167 -15.62 8.81 9.42
C PRO A 167 -14.13 9.19 9.51
N THR A 168 -13.87 10.39 10.02
CA THR A 168 -12.52 10.75 10.49
C THR A 168 -12.23 9.97 11.77
N ILE A 169 -11.15 9.19 11.79
CA ILE A 169 -10.73 8.44 13.00
C ILE A 169 -10.06 9.42 13.98
N PHE A 170 -9.07 10.17 13.49
CA PHE A 170 -8.36 11.21 14.25
C PHE A 170 -7.71 12.21 13.28
N LYS A 171 -7.10 13.26 13.82
CA LYS A 171 -6.35 14.25 13.02
C LYS A 171 -4.89 14.31 13.46
N ILE A 172 -3.97 14.40 12.50
CA ILE A 172 -2.53 14.64 12.76
C ILE A 172 -2.16 15.96 12.08
N ASN A 173 -1.72 16.95 12.85
CA ASN A 173 -1.35 18.28 12.34
C ASN A 173 -2.44 18.91 11.44
N GLY A 174 -3.70 18.74 11.81
CA GLY A 174 -4.86 19.22 11.04
C GLY A 174 -5.35 18.28 9.94
N GLN A 175 -4.52 17.34 9.46
CA GLN A 175 -4.90 16.38 8.43
C GLN A 175 -5.83 15.30 9.01
N ALA A 176 -7.02 15.14 8.44
CA ALA A 176 -7.92 14.06 8.81
C ALA A 176 -7.41 12.70 8.32
N ILE A 177 -7.28 11.75 9.25
CA ILE A 177 -7.06 10.33 8.93
C ILE A 177 -8.42 9.65 8.83
N LYS A 178 -8.72 9.14 7.65
CA LYS A 178 -10.05 8.66 7.27
C LYS A 178 -10.16 7.14 7.41
N PHE A 179 -11.31 6.63 7.83
CA PHE A 179 -11.51 5.19 7.99
C PHE A 179 -11.32 4.41 6.67
N GLN A 180 -11.80 4.97 5.56
CA GLN A 180 -11.78 4.33 4.24
C GLN A 180 -10.35 4.03 3.73
N THR A 181 -9.36 4.83 4.11
CA THR A 181 -7.95 4.63 3.73
C THR A 181 -7.23 3.65 4.65
N GLN A 182 -7.71 3.47 5.89
CA GLN A 182 -7.09 2.57 6.87
C GLN A 182 -7.65 1.14 6.79
N ILE A 183 -8.95 0.98 6.51
CA ILE A 183 -9.60 -0.33 6.50
C ILE A 183 -8.98 -1.34 5.50
N PRO A 184 -8.43 -0.95 4.32
CA PRO A 184 -7.73 -1.91 3.45
C PRO A 184 -6.57 -2.57 4.16
N TRP A 185 -5.77 -1.82 4.93
CA TRP A 185 -4.63 -2.35 5.64
C TRP A 185 -5.03 -3.21 6.85
N VAL A 186 -6.09 -2.82 7.54
CA VAL A 186 -6.67 -3.64 8.64
C VAL A 186 -7.14 -5.00 8.14
N LEU A 187 -7.81 -5.06 6.98
CA LEU A 187 -8.25 -6.31 6.37
C LEU A 187 -7.09 -7.06 5.69
N MET A 188 -6.15 -6.33 5.09
CA MET A 188 -4.98 -6.90 4.43
C MET A 188 -4.07 -7.62 5.41
N THR A 189 -3.93 -7.18 6.67
CA THR A 189 -3.06 -7.85 7.64
C THR A 189 -3.38 -9.34 7.85
N PRO A 190 -4.60 -9.75 8.27
CA PRO A 190 -4.91 -11.17 8.44
C PRO A 190 -4.88 -11.95 7.13
N ILE A 191 -5.33 -11.33 6.02
CA ILE A 191 -5.32 -11.95 4.69
C ILE A 191 -3.88 -12.26 4.25
N PHE A 192 -3.01 -11.26 4.31
CA PHE A 192 -1.60 -11.37 3.95
C PHE A 192 -0.90 -12.42 4.80
N TYR A 193 -1.10 -12.40 6.12
CA TYR A 193 -0.45 -13.36 6.99
C TYR A 193 -0.91 -14.79 6.68
N TRP A 194 -2.20 -14.99 6.45
CA TRP A 194 -2.73 -16.29 6.05
C TRP A 194 -2.18 -16.78 4.70
N VAL A 195 -2.04 -15.89 3.71
CA VAL A 195 -1.39 -16.18 2.43
C VAL A 195 0.05 -16.67 2.63
N VAL A 196 0.83 -15.99 3.50
CA VAL A 196 2.19 -16.42 3.83
C VAL A 196 2.19 -17.84 4.42
N LEU A 197 1.30 -18.13 5.37
CA LEU A 197 1.21 -19.46 6.00
C LEU A 197 0.88 -20.58 5.02
N ILE A 198 0.14 -20.29 3.95
CA ILE A 198 -0.19 -21.26 2.90
C ILE A 198 1.01 -21.51 1.99
N LEU A 199 1.71 -20.45 1.59
CA LEU A 199 2.76 -20.52 0.57
C LEU A 199 4.10 -21.05 1.09
N VAL A 200 4.31 -20.98 2.41
CA VAL A 200 5.53 -21.50 3.07
C VAL A 200 5.47 -23.02 3.26
N ARG A 201 4.28 -23.62 3.20
CA ARG A 201 4.07 -25.08 3.26
C ARG A 201 4.48 -25.76 1.96
#